data_AF-A0A2D3VY68-F1
#
_entry.id   AF-A0A2D3VY68-F1
#
_cell.length_a   1.000
_cell.length_b   1.000
_cell.length_c   1.000
_cell.angle_alpha   90.00
_cell.angle_beta   90.00
_cell.angle_gamma   90.00
#
_symmetry.space_group_name_H-M   'P 1'
#
loop_
_entity.id
_entity.type
_entity.pdbx_description
1 polymer ?
#
loop_
_entity_poly.entity_id
_entity_poly.type
_entity_poly.pdbx_seq_one_letter_code
_entity_poly.pdbx_strand_id
1 'polypeptide(L)'
;MYINKDEELVKEALRELERGVAEIIDQERIETLFKNYFEKGENFYVKAGFDPTAPDLHLGHTVLLQKMATLQKYGAIVQFLIGDFTGMIGDPTGKNETRKKLDRQTVLKNAQSYKDQVFKIL
;
A
#
# COMPACT_ATOMS: atom_id res chain seq x y z
N MET A 1 -25.78 -28.12 5.75
CA MET A 1 -24.74 -27.44 6.53
C MET A 1 -24.64 -26.03 5.95
N TYR A 2 -25.24 -25.04 6.61
CA TYR A 2 -25.15 -23.64 6.15
C TYR A 2 -23.77 -23.14 6.51
N ILE A 3 -22.90 -22.94 5.52
CA ILE A 3 -21.63 -22.26 5.73
C ILE A 3 -21.97 -20.80 6.03
N ASN A 4 -21.38 -20.24 7.09
CA ASN A 4 -21.57 -18.84 7.44
C ASN A 4 -21.03 -17.96 6.30
N LYS A 5 -21.86 -17.08 5.76
CA LYS A 5 -21.51 -16.21 4.62
C LYS A 5 -20.25 -15.39 4.88
N ASP A 6 -20.05 -14.96 6.12
CA ASP A 6 -18.91 -14.15 6.52
C ASP A 6 -17.60 -14.96 6.47
N GLU A 7 -17.67 -16.25 6.78
CA GLU A 7 -16.50 -17.15 6.73
C GLU A 7 -16.00 -17.36 5.29
N GLU A 8 -16.92 -17.45 4.32
CA GLU A 8 -16.55 -17.52 2.90
C GLU A 8 -15.95 -16.21 2.38
N LEU A 9 -16.48 -15.06 2.82
CA LEU A 9 -15.93 -13.74 2.48
C LEU A 9 -14.51 -13.55 3.03
N VAL A 10 -14.24 -14.00 4.25
CA VAL A 10 -12.90 -13.98 4.85
C VAL A 10 -11.93 -14.86 4.05
N LYS A 11 -12.34 -16.08 3.68
CA LYS A 11 -11.51 -16.98 2.85
C LYS A 11 -11.24 -16.37 1.47
N GLU A 12 -12.22 -15.71 0.86
CA GLU A 12 -12.05 -15.00 -0.40
C GLU A 12 -11.06 -13.84 -0.27
N ALA A 13 -11.21 -13.00 0.76
CA ALA A 13 -10.30 -11.89 1.02
C ALA A 13 -8.85 -12.35 1.24
N LEU A 14 -8.64 -13.45 1.96
CA LEU A 14 -7.32 -14.06 2.14
C LEU A 14 -6.73 -14.56 0.81
N ARG A 15 -7.51 -15.26 -0.03
CA ARG A 15 -7.04 -15.72 -1.35
C ARG A 15 -6.63 -14.54 -2.25
N GLU A 16 -7.43 -13.49 -2.28
CA GLU A 16 -7.14 -12.29 -3.07
C GLU A 16 -5.96 -11.49 -2.52
N LEU A 17 -5.72 -11.54 -1.20
CA LEU A 17 -4.49 -11.02 -0.58
C LEU A 17 -3.26 -11.85 -0.99
N GLU A 18 -3.30 -13.17 -0.89
CA GLU A 18 -2.16 -14.05 -1.20
C GLU A 18 -1.74 -13.99 -2.66
N ARG A 19 -2.69 -13.75 -3.58
CA ARG A 19 -2.42 -13.71 -5.01
C ARG A 19 -1.35 -12.66 -5.36
N GLY A 20 -0.19 -13.14 -5.83
CA GLY A 20 0.91 -12.28 -6.27
C GLY A 20 1.71 -11.64 -5.14
N VAL A 21 1.51 -12.06 -3.88
CA VAL A 21 2.33 -11.64 -2.74
C VAL A 21 3.43 -12.68 -2.52
N ALA A 22 4.66 -12.20 -2.31
CA ALA A 22 5.82 -13.07 -2.11
C ALA A 22 5.85 -13.68 -0.69
N GLU A 23 5.47 -12.90 0.32
CA GLU A 23 5.49 -13.30 1.72
C GLU A 23 4.45 -12.50 2.52
N ILE A 24 3.80 -13.17 3.48
CA ILE A 24 2.89 -12.56 4.44
C ILE A 24 3.39 -12.92 5.84
N ILE A 25 3.61 -11.90 6.66
CA ILE A 25 3.96 -12.07 8.07
C ILE A 25 2.69 -11.95 8.89
N ASP A 26 2.48 -12.90 9.82
CA ASP A 26 1.34 -12.90 10.75
C ASP A 26 -0.03 -12.93 10.04
N GLN A 27 -0.26 -14.01 9.29
CA GLN A 27 -1.50 -14.21 8.54
C GLN A 27 -2.74 -14.32 9.45
N GLU A 28 -2.60 -14.87 10.67
CA GLU A 28 -3.68 -14.98 11.65
C GLU A 28 -4.21 -13.60 12.08
N ARG A 29 -3.31 -12.64 12.28
CA ARG A 29 -3.70 -11.26 12.55
C ARG A 29 -4.48 -10.64 11.39
N ILE A 30 -4.06 -10.88 10.15
CA ILE A 30 -4.76 -10.35 8.97
C ILE A 30 -6.16 -10.97 8.83
N GLU A 31 -6.28 -12.27 9.04
CA GLU A 31 -7.58 -12.95 9.08
C GLU A 31 -8.51 -12.32 10.12
N THR A 32 -7.98 -11.99 11.30
CA THR A 32 -8.73 -11.30 12.36
C THR A 32 -9.23 -9.92 11.92
N LEU A 33 -8.43 -9.16 11.15
CA LEU A 33 -8.86 -7.87 10.60
C LEU A 33 -10.01 -8.03 9.60
N PHE A 34 -9.94 -9.01 8.70
CA PHE A 34 -11.04 -9.29 7.78
C PHE A 34 -12.31 -9.74 8.51
N LYS A 35 -12.19 -10.60 9.51
CA LYS A 35 -13.33 -11.01 10.36
C LYS A 35 -13.98 -9.80 11.03
N ASN A 36 -13.19 -8.93 11.67
CA ASN A 36 -13.71 -7.73 12.31
C ASN A 36 -14.43 -6.80 11.31
N TYR A 37 -13.92 -6.68 10.08
CA TYR A 37 -14.60 -5.91 9.04
C TYR A 37 -15.95 -6.52 8.66
N PHE A 38 -16.00 -7.82 8.33
CA PHE A 38 -17.25 -8.45 7.88
C PHE A 38 -18.29 -8.61 9.00
N GLU A 39 -17.85 -8.93 10.22
CA GLU A 39 -18.75 -9.19 11.36
C GLU A 39 -19.19 -7.91 12.08
N LYS A 40 -18.30 -6.90 12.17
CA LYS A 40 -18.50 -5.70 13.01
C LYS A 40 -18.49 -4.39 12.23
N GLY A 41 -18.12 -4.41 10.94
CA GLY A 41 -17.93 -3.20 10.15
C GLY A 41 -16.69 -2.40 10.54
N GLU A 42 -15.72 -3.01 11.22
CA GLU A 42 -14.49 -2.35 11.67
C GLU A 42 -13.47 -2.31 10.53
N ASN A 43 -13.20 -1.11 10.01
CA ASN A 43 -12.14 -0.90 9.03
C ASN A 43 -10.75 -1.00 9.67
N PHE A 44 -9.74 -1.27 8.85
CA PHE A 44 -8.33 -1.32 9.27
C PHE A 44 -7.45 -0.50 8.33
N TYR A 45 -6.27 -0.10 8.78
CA TYR A 45 -5.37 0.76 8.02
C TYR A 45 -4.30 -0.05 7.29
N VAL A 46 -4.10 0.27 6.01
CA VAL A 46 -3.01 -0.28 5.19
C VAL A 46 -2.10 0.87 4.78
N LYS A 47 -0.82 0.78 5.14
CA LYS A 47 0.16 1.83 4.87
C LYS A 47 1.13 1.38 3.78
N ALA A 48 1.36 2.25 2.79
CA ALA A 48 2.43 2.08 1.82
C ALA A 48 3.24 3.37 1.68
N GLY A 49 4.57 3.26 1.83
CA GLY A 49 5.49 4.38 1.73
C GLY A 49 6.08 4.51 0.33
N PHE A 50 6.11 5.72 -0.22
CA PHE A 50 6.72 6.03 -1.51
C PHE A 50 7.74 7.17 -1.35
N ASP A 51 8.93 6.96 -1.91
CA ASP A 51 9.99 7.96 -1.93
C ASP A 51 9.86 8.83 -3.20
N PRO A 52 9.59 10.16 -3.08
CA PRO A 52 9.41 11.07 -4.21
C PRO A 52 10.73 11.51 -4.86
N THR A 53 11.74 10.64 -4.89
CA THR A 53 13.04 10.92 -5.52
C THR A 53 12.99 10.86 -7.04
N ALA A 54 12.07 10.09 -7.61
CA ALA A 54 11.78 10.07 -9.04
C ALA A 54 10.60 11.01 -9.38
N PRO A 55 10.51 11.51 -10.63
CA PRO A 55 9.42 12.39 -11.04
C PRO A 55 8.07 11.68 -11.13
N ASP A 56 8.06 10.39 -11.50
CA ASP A 56 6.84 9.62 -11.78
C ASP A 56 6.90 8.18 -11.29
N LEU A 57 5.72 7.58 -11.09
CA LEU A 57 5.59 6.15 -10.79
C LEU A 57 5.68 5.33 -12.08
N HIS A 58 6.66 4.44 -12.15
CA HIS A 58 6.72 3.47 -13.24
C HIS A 58 5.69 2.34 -13.07
N LEU A 59 5.42 1.60 -14.16
CA LEU A 59 4.45 0.49 -14.18
C LEU A 59 4.67 -0.58 -13.10
N GLY A 60 5.91 -0.81 -12.64
CA GLY A 60 6.17 -1.72 -11.52
C GLY A 60 5.42 -1.38 -10.22
N HIS A 61 5.08 -0.11 -9.97
CA HIS A 61 4.31 0.29 -8.78
C HIS A 61 2.84 -0.13 -8.87
N THR A 62 2.34 -0.43 -10.07
CA THR A 62 0.94 -0.84 -10.26
C THR A 62 0.62 -2.14 -9.54
N VAL A 63 1.59 -3.05 -9.35
CA VAL A 63 1.39 -4.28 -8.57
C VAL A 63 1.00 -3.96 -7.13
N LEU A 64 1.74 -3.06 -6.47
CA LEU A 64 1.45 -2.63 -5.10
C LEU A 64 0.15 -1.83 -5.01
N LEU A 65 -0.09 -0.92 -5.96
CA LEU A 65 -1.31 -0.11 -6.01
C LEU A 65 -2.56 -0.97 -6.20
N GLN A 66 -2.50 -1.97 -7.08
CA GLN A 66 -3.61 -2.91 -7.28
C GLN A 66 -3.87 -3.75 -6.03
N LYS A 67 -2.82 -4.16 -5.30
CA LYS A 67 -3.00 -4.86 -4.02
C LYS A 67 -3.71 -4.00 -2.99
N MET A 68 -3.36 -2.71 -2.90
CA MET A 68 -4.05 -1.77 -2.01
C MET A 68 -5.51 -1.56 -2.44
N ALA A 69 -5.79 -1.44 -3.74
CA ALA A 69 -7.15 -1.38 -4.26
C ALA A 69 -7.98 -2.64 -3.95
N THR A 70 -7.37 -3.83 -4.04
CA THR A 70 -7.98 -5.08 -3.60
C THR A 70 -8.32 -5.04 -2.12
N LEU A 71 -7.39 -4.58 -1.27
CA LEU A 71 -7.62 -4.49 0.18
C LEU A 71 -8.72 -3.49 0.56
N GLN A 72 -8.91 -2.39 -0.20
CA GLN A 72 -10.01 -1.45 0.03
C GLN A 72 -11.38 -2.13 -0.10
N LYS A 73 -11.52 -3.11 -1.00
CA LYS A 73 -12.76 -3.90 -1.15
C LYS A 73 -13.10 -4.71 0.10
N TYR A 74 -12.11 -4.97 0.95
CA TYR A 74 -12.20 -5.79 2.15
C TYR A 74 -12.02 -4.97 3.44
N GLY A 75 -12.31 -3.66 3.40
CA GLY A 75 -12.33 -2.82 4.60
C GLY A 75 -11.06 -2.06 4.92
N ALA A 76 -10.07 -2.09 4.03
CA ALA A 76 -8.85 -1.31 4.21
C ALA A 76 -9.06 0.18 3.93
N ILE A 77 -8.60 1.02 4.85
CA ILE A 77 -8.34 2.45 4.64
C ILE A 77 -6.87 2.58 4.25
N VAL A 78 -6.62 2.90 2.97
CA VAL A 78 -5.27 3.02 2.44
C VAL A 78 -4.66 4.36 2.82
N GLN A 79 -3.49 4.30 3.45
CA GLN A 79 -2.64 5.43 3.82
C GLN A 79 -1.41 5.44 2.90
N PHE A 80 -1.52 6.20 1.81
CA PHE A 80 -0.40 6.45 0.90
C PHE A 80 0.53 7.50 1.52
N LEU A 81 1.67 7.06 2.05
CA LEU A 81 2.63 7.93 2.72
C LEU A 81 3.75 8.35 1.77
N ILE A 82 3.95 9.66 1.61
CA ILE A 82 5.06 10.22 0.85
C ILE A 82 6.21 10.53 1.81
N GLY A 83 7.38 9.92 1.59
CA GLY A 83 8.59 10.07 2.40
C GLY A 83 9.42 11.29 2.03
N ASP A 84 8.85 12.49 2.07
CA ASP A 84 9.53 13.74 1.69
C ASP A 84 10.74 14.08 2.58
N PHE A 85 10.66 13.77 3.88
CA PHE A 85 11.73 14.02 4.85
C PHE A 85 13.01 13.22 4.57
N THR A 86 12.90 11.92 4.30
CA THR A 86 14.06 11.06 3.99
C THR A 86 14.63 11.35 2.61
N GLY A 87 13.79 11.73 1.64
CA GLY A 87 14.23 12.15 0.31
C GLY A 87 15.15 13.39 0.33
N MET A 88 14.94 14.32 1.28
CA MET A 88 15.80 15.50 1.46
C MET A 88 17.15 15.19 2.13
N ILE A 89 17.21 14.17 2.99
CA ILE A 89 18.43 13.77 3.71
C ILE A 89 19.27 12.80 2.86
N GLY A 90 18.61 11.93 2.09
CA GLY A 90 19.21 10.83 1.34
C GLY A 90 19.29 9.57 2.20
N ASP A 91 18.59 8.51 1.80
CA ASP A 91 18.68 7.21 2.49
C ASP A 91 20.05 6.55 2.20
N PRO A 92 20.85 6.20 3.23
CA PRO A 92 22.18 5.60 3.03
C PRO A 92 22.11 4.13 2.59
N THR A 93 20.94 3.49 2.55
CA THR A 93 20.84 2.07 2.20
C THR A 93 21.13 1.83 0.70
N GLY A 94 22.31 1.28 0.41
CA GLY A 94 22.56 0.44 -0.76
C GLY A 94 23.07 1.08 -2.06
N LYS A 95 23.44 2.37 -2.11
CA LYS A 95 24.03 2.96 -3.33
C LYS A 95 25.34 3.73 -3.08
N ASN A 96 26.38 3.35 -3.84
CA ASN A 96 27.75 3.89 -3.80
C ASN A 96 27.91 5.27 -4.48
N GLU A 97 26.82 5.91 -4.90
CA GLU A 97 26.85 7.25 -5.49
C GLU A 97 26.13 8.23 -4.56
N THR A 98 26.78 9.36 -4.30
CA THR A 98 26.23 10.46 -3.51
C THR A 98 24.95 10.95 -4.20
N ARG A 99 23.78 10.58 -3.67
CA ARG A 99 22.49 11.02 -4.23
C ARG A 99 22.49 12.55 -4.31
N LYS A 100 22.16 13.12 -5.47
CA LYS A 100 21.86 14.55 -5.59
C LYS A 100 20.70 14.87 -4.66
N LYS A 101 20.94 15.71 -3.65
CA LYS A 101 19.88 16.21 -2.77
C LYS A 101 18.88 16.99 -3.62
N LEU A 102 17.62 16.58 -3.60
CA LEU A 102 16.53 17.32 -4.25
C LEU A 102 16.12 18.48 -3.34
N ASP A 103 15.84 19.64 -3.94
CA ASP A 103 15.21 20.71 -3.19
C ASP A 103 13.76 20.35 -2.82
N ARG A 104 13.24 21.01 -1.79
CA ARG A 104 11.89 20.77 -1.28
C ARG A 104 10.80 21.01 -2.32
N GLN A 105 11.00 21.97 -3.22
CA GLN A 105 9.99 22.30 -4.25
C GLN A 105 9.84 21.16 -5.26
N THR A 106 10.96 20.56 -5.65
CA THR A 106 11.02 19.41 -6.55
C THR A 106 10.35 18.19 -5.90
N VAL A 107 10.64 17.92 -4.62
CA VAL A 107 10.00 16.84 -3.86
C VAL A 107 8.48 17.02 -3.82
N LEU A 108 8.00 18.23 -3.53
CA LEU A 108 6.55 18.53 -3.50
C LEU A 108 5.90 18.40 -4.88
N LYS A 109 6.61 18.79 -5.95
CA LYS A 109 6.12 18.62 -7.33
C LYS A 109 6.00 17.15 -7.71
N ASN A 110 7.00 16.33 -7.39
CA ASN A 110 6.98 14.89 -7.64
C ASN A 110 5.85 14.21 -6.82
N ALA A 111 5.71 14.60 -5.55
CA ALA A 111 4.65 14.13 -4.67
C ALA A 111 3.25 14.43 -5.25
N GLN A 112 3.06 15.61 -5.85
CA GLN A 112 1.81 15.96 -6.53
C GLN A 112 1.57 15.09 -7.77
N SER A 113 2.59 14.84 -8.59
CA SER A 113 2.48 13.91 -9.73
C SER A 113 2.07 12.50 -9.28
N TYR A 114 2.69 12.01 -8.20
CA TYR A 114 2.39 10.69 -7.64
C TYR A 114 0.93 10.61 -7.21
N LYS A 115 0.46 11.63 -6.47
CA LYS A 115 -0.93 11.73 -6.04
C LYS A 115 -1.90 11.60 -7.23
N ASP A 116 -1.66 12.34 -8.30
CA ASP A 116 -2.54 12.35 -9.48
C ASP A 116 -2.54 11.01 -10.24
N GLN A 117 -1.43 10.26 -10.19
CA GLN A 117 -1.32 8.93 -10.79
C GLN A 117 -1.98 7.84 -9.93
N VAL A 118 -1.79 7.89 -8.62
CA VAL A 118 -2.27 6.90 -7.66
C VAL A 118 -3.80 6.85 -7.62
N PHE A 119 -4.46 8.02 -7.66
CA PHE A 119 -5.92 8.10 -7.69
C PHE A 119 -6.57 7.63 -8.99
N LYS A 120 -5.79 7.17 -9.97
CA LYS A 120 -6.34 6.43 -11.13
C LYS A 120 -6.60 4.95 -10.81
N ILE A 121 -6.04 4.44 -9.71
CA ILE A 121 -6.14 3.03 -9.30
C ILE A 121 -6.88 2.89 -7.98
N LEU A 122 -6.58 3.75 -6.99
CA LEU A 122 -7.17 3.72 -5.64
C LEU A 122 -8.48 4.49 -5.51
#